data_AF-A0ABD5TZP6-F1
#
_entry.id   AF-A0ABD5TZP6-F1
#
_cell.length_a   1.000
_cell.length_b   1.000
_cell.length_c   1.000
_cell.angle_alpha   90.00
_cell.angle_beta   90.00
_cell.angle_gamma   90.00
#
_symmetry.space_group_name_H-M   'P 1'
#
loop_
_entity.id
_entity.type
_entity.pdbx_description
1 polymer ?
#
loop_
_entity_poly.entity_id
_entity_poly.type
_entity_poly.pdbx_seq_one_letter_code
_entity_poly.pdbx_strand_id
1 'polypeptide(L)'
;MVEFQRPDGGDLLFALCVLFIYAYHALVRGNPPTALETAFVVSILALFTVGAFVEGFVRSWTYPFLAGGVTAAFSFVRYLRVDDAWAAVWVVVGLLFAGYGLLIFRRDSDGETPT
;
A
#
# COMPACT_ATOMS: atom_id res chain seq x y z
N MET A 1 28.95 -12.22 -7.09
CA MET A 1 27.94 -11.22 -6.68
C MET A 1 26.96 -11.93 -5.78
N VAL A 2 26.67 -11.39 -4.59
CA VAL A 2 25.67 -11.98 -3.68
C VAL A 2 24.32 -11.48 -4.17
N GLU A 3 23.53 -12.38 -4.74
CA GLU A 3 22.16 -12.11 -5.16
C GLU A 3 21.29 -12.19 -3.91
N PHE A 4 20.90 -11.04 -3.35
CA PHE A 4 19.97 -11.00 -2.24
C PHE A 4 18.61 -11.50 -2.73
N GLN A 5 18.27 -12.74 -2.40
CA GLN A 5 16.96 -13.29 -2.69
C GLN A 5 15.89 -12.49 -1.96
N ARG A 6 14.97 -11.96 -2.76
CA ARG A 6 13.94 -11.02 -2.34
C ARG A 6 12.84 -11.75 -1.54
N PRO A 7 12.48 -11.31 -0.33
CA PRO A 7 11.37 -11.90 0.43
C PRO A 7 10.02 -11.42 -0.10
N ASP A 8 9.68 -11.74 -1.35
CA ASP A 8 8.50 -11.20 -2.04
C ASP A 8 7.15 -11.71 -1.48
N GLY A 9 7.14 -12.86 -0.83
CA GLY A 9 5.91 -13.46 -0.30
C GLY A 9 5.44 -12.87 1.04
N GLY A 10 6.38 -12.40 1.87
CA GLY A 10 6.09 -11.92 3.22
C GLY A 10 5.33 -10.59 3.23
N ASP A 11 5.70 -9.69 2.32
CA ASP A 11 5.11 -8.35 2.22
C ASP A 11 3.64 -8.40 1.79
N LEU A 12 3.30 -9.33 0.89
CA LEU A 12 1.93 -9.55 0.43
C LEU A 12 1.05 -10.15 1.53
N LEU A 13 1.55 -11.16 2.25
CA LEU A 13 0.83 -11.77 3.37
C LEU A 13 0.61 -10.77 4.51
N PHE A 14 1.61 -9.95 4.84
CA PHE A 14 1.46 -8.91 5.84
C PHE A 14 0.41 -7.87 5.43
N ALA A 15 0.49 -7.35 4.20
CA ALA A 15 -0.49 -6.38 3.69
C ALA A 15 -1.92 -6.95 3.68
N LEU A 16 -2.08 -8.21 3.25
CA LEU A 16 -3.38 -8.91 3.26
C LEU A 16 -3.91 -9.12 4.68
N CYS A 17 -3.06 -9.52 5.63
CA CYS A 17 -3.44 -9.66 7.04
C CYS A 17 -3.93 -8.32 7.62
N VAL A 18 -3.23 -7.22 7.34
CA VAL A 18 -3.63 -5.88 7.79
C VAL A 18 -4.97 -5.48 7.20
N LEU A 19 -5.17 -5.67 5.88
CA LEU A 19 -6.44 -5.42 5.21
C LEU A 19 -7.57 -6.28 5.78
N PHE A 20 -7.30 -7.55 6.08
CA PHE A 20 -8.30 -8.48 6.58
C PHE A 20 -8.75 -8.14 8.00
N ILE A 21 -7.82 -7.85 8.91
CA ILE A 21 -8.12 -7.40 10.28
C ILE A 21 -8.97 -6.14 10.22
N TYR A 22 -8.59 -5.20 9.37
CA TYR A 22 -9.29 -3.93 9.23
C TYR A 22 -10.70 -4.09 8.64
N ALA A 23 -10.84 -4.83 7.54
CA ALA A 23 -12.13 -5.13 6.93
C ALA A 23 -13.04 -5.87 7.92
N TYR A 24 -12.50 -6.79 8.73
CA TYR A 24 -13.26 -7.48 9.76
C TYR A 24 -13.77 -6.50 10.85
N HIS A 25 -12.92 -5.60 11.35
CA HIS A 25 -13.33 -4.61 12.35
C HIS A 25 -14.37 -3.62 11.80
N ALA A 26 -14.14 -3.09 10.60
CA ALA A 26 -14.98 -2.04 10.03
C ALA A 26 -16.27 -2.57 9.38
N LEU A 27 -16.23 -3.73 8.73
CA LEU A 27 -17.38 -4.26 7.98
C LEU A 27 -18.17 -5.30 8.77
N VAL A 28 -17.50 -6.16 9.55
CA VAL A 28 -18.18 -7.24 10.31
C VAL A 28 -18.58 -6.78 11.70
N ARG A 29 -17.70 -6.07 12.43
CA ARG A 29 -18.00 -5.56 13.78
C ARG A 29 -18.64 -4.18 13.79
N GLY A 30 -18.65 -3.47 12.66
CA GLY A 30 -19.22 -2.12 12.56
C GLY A 30 -18.47 -1.05 13.35
N ASN A 31 -17.28 -1.36 13.86
CA ASN A 31 -16.47 -0.40 14.61
C ASN A 31 -15.76 0.52 13.61
N PRO A 32 -15.90 1.85 13.74
CA PRO A 32 -15.27 2.76 12.82
C PRO A 32 -13.73 2.73 12.98
N PRO A 33 -13.00 2.98 11.88
CA PRO A 33 -11.56 3.15 11.89
C PRO A 33 -11.12 4.25 12.85
N THR A 34 -10.28 3.90 13.81
CA THR A 34 -9.69 4.80 14.79
C THR A 34 -8.46 5.52 14.24
N ALA A 35 -8.02 6.55 14.97
CA ALA A 35 -6.78 7.27 14.64
C ALA A 35 -5.54 6.35 14.65
N LEU A 36 -5.52 5.31 15.49
CA LEU A 36 -4.40 4.38 15.60
C LEU A 36 -4.26 3.50 14.36
N GLU A 37 -5.36 2.98 13.83
CA GLU A 37 -5.36 2.18 12.60
C GLU A 37 -4.98 3.04 11.39
N THR A 38 -5.35 4.32 11.42
CA THR A 38 -4.97 5.29 10.38
C THR A 38 -3.47 5.60 10.42
N ALA A 39 -2.93 5.85 11.62
CA ALA A 39 -1.50 6.06 11.80
C ALA A 39 -0.68 4.83 11.40
N PHE A 40 -1.21 3.62 11.66
CA PHE A 40 -0.59 2.37 11.27
C PHE A 40 -0.52 2.21 9.74
N VAL A 41 -1.63 2.47 9.02
CA VAL A 41 -1.63 2.44 7.55
C VAL A 41 -0.72 3.50 6.94
N VAL A 42 -0.71 4.72 7.48
CA VAL A 42 0.22 5.78 7.03
C VAL A 42 1.68 5.38 7.29
N SER A 43 1.97 4.73 8.42
CA SER A 43 3.33 4.25 8.73
C SER A 43 3.77 3.12 7.79
N ILE A 44 2.86 2.21 7.42
CA ILE A 44 3.11 1.22 6.38
C ILE A 44 3.38 1.90 5.05
N LEU A 45 2.54 2.85 4.62
CA LEU A 45 2.77 3.60 3.39
C LEU A 45 4.16 4.26 3.39
N ALA A 46 4.56 4.89 4.50
CA ALA A 46 5.87 5.52 4.64
C ALA A 46 7.01 4.50 4.57
N LEU A 47 6.93 3.37 5.28
CA LEU A 47 7.94 2.33 5.26
C LEU A 47 8.11 1.70 3.87
N PHE A 48 7.00 1.40 3.19
CA PHE A 48 7.01 0.86 1.84
C PHE A 48 7.50 1.89 0.82
N THR A 49 7.21 3.18 1.02
CA THR A 49 7.75 4.27 0.20
C THR A 49 9.26 4.38 0.39
N VAL A 50 9.75 4.40 1.62
CA VAL A 50 11.19 4.41 1.91
C VAL A 50 11.87 3.19 1.28
N GLY A 51 11.30 1.99 1.44
CA GLY A 51 11.77 0.77 0.79
C GLY A 51 11.77 0.84 -0.75
N ALA A 52 10.85 1.59 -1.36
CA ALA A 52 10.80 1.75 -2.81
C ALA A 52 11.86 2.73 -3.37
N PHE A 53 12.40 3.64 -2.56
CA PHE A 53 13.27 4.74 -3.01
C PHE A 53 14.70 4.73 -2.45
N VAL A 54 15.05 3.82 -1.52
CA VAL A 54 16.43 3.66 -1.04
C VAL A 54 17.23 2.81 -2.05
N GLU A 55 18.27 3.41 -2.66
CA GLU A 55 19.21 2.71 -3.52
C GLU A 55 19.84 1.51 -2.80
N GLY A 56 19.68 0.32 -3.38
CA GLY A 56 20.09 -0.96 -2.77
C GLY A 56 18.94 -1.77 -2.18
N PHE A 57 17.77 -1.16 -1.95
CA PHE A 57 16.52 -1.88 -1.78
C PHE A 57 15.89 -2.12 -3.16
N VAL A 58 15.40 -3.33 -3.38
CA VAL A 58 15.03 -3.84 -4.71
C VAL A 58 13.86 -3.03 -5.27
N ARG A 59 14.17 -2.14 -6.23
CA ARG A 59 13.21 -1.37 -7.03
C ARG A 59 12.18 -2.35 -7.58
N SER A 60 10.97 -2.30 -7.05
CA SER A 60 9.92 -3.22 -7.45
C SER A 60 8.58 -2.56 -7.38
N TRP A 61 7.78 -2.90 -8.38
CA TRP A 61 6.40 -2.50 -8.52
C TRP A 61 5.51 -2.94 -7.35
N THR A 62 5.85 -4.03 -6.64
CA THR A 62 4.99 -4.59 -5.59
C THR A 62 4.88 -3.66 -4.39
N TYR A 63 5.95 -2.94 -4.04
CA TYR A 63 5.96 -2.00 -2.91
C TYR A 63 4.98 -0.83 -3.10
N PRO A 64 5.05 -0.03 -4.18
CA PRO A 64 4.10 1.05 -4.42
C PRO A 64 2.68 0.53 -4.68
N PHE A 65 2.53 -0.63 -5.34
CA PHE A 65 1.22 -1.24 -5.57
C PHE A 65 0.51 -1.59 -4.25
N LEU A 66 1.17 -2.33 -3.37
CA LEU A 66 0.59 -2.76 -2.09
C LEU A 66 0.36 -1.59 -1.14
N ALA A 67 1.35 -0.72 -0.99
CA ALA A 67 1.24 0.44 -0.12
C ALA A 67 0.11 1.39 -0.55
N GLY A 68 0.01 1.66 -1.86
CA GLY A 68 -1.04 2.47 -2.43
C GLY A 68 -2.42 1.82 -2.29
N GLY A 69 -2.51 0.52 -2.61
CA GLY A 69 -3.76 -0.24 -2.51
C GLY A 69 -4.31 -0.31 -1.09
N VAL A 70 -3.44 -0.58 -0.10
CA VAL A 70 -3.82 -0.61 1.32
C VAL A 70 -4.30 0.76 1.78
N THR A 71 -3.58 1.82 1.41
CA THR A 71 -3.94 3.20 1.76
C THR A 71 -5.28 3.62 1.16
N ALA A 72 -5.52 3.27 -0.10
CA ALA A 72 -6.77 3.57 -0.79
C ALA A 72 -7.95 2.83 -0.13
N ALA A 73 -7.81 1.52 0.11
CA ALA A 73 -8.85 0.71 0.73
C ALA A 73 -9.19 1.22 2.15
N PHE A 74 -8.17 1.51 2.96
CA PHE A 74 -8.35 2.02 4.31
C PHE A 74 -9.10 3.34 4.33
N SER A 75 -8.62 4.29 3.53
CA SER A 75 -9.16 5.64 3.46
C SER A 75 -10.57 5.66 2.88
N PHE A 76 -10.88 4.74 1.97
CA PHE A 76 -12.23 4.58 1.43
C PHE A 76 -13.22 4.12 2.50
N VAL A 77 -12.85 3.10 3.29
CA VAL A 77 -13.68 2.64 4.41
C VAL A 77 -13.87 3.75 5.46
N ARG A 78 -12.81 4.50 5.77
CA ARG A 78 -12.88 5.63 6.70
C ARG A 78 -13.79 6.74 6.18
N TYR A 79 -13.68 7.08 4.90
CA TYR A 79 -14.58 8.04 4.24
C TYR A 79 -16.05 7.60 4.39
N LEU A 80 -16.37 6.34 4.07
CA LEU A 80 -17.74 5.84 4.17
C LEU A 80 -18.28 5.75 5.61
N ARG A 81 -17.41 5.53 6.61
CA ARG A 81 -17.82 5.27 7.99
C ARG A 81 -17.83 6.51 8.89
N VAL A 82 -16.95 7.47 8.62
CA VAL A 82 -16.71 8.63 9.48
C VAL A 82 -17.02 9.95 8.75
N ASP A 83 -17.31 9.90 7.45
CA ASP A 83 -17.55 11.08 6.59
C ASP A 83 -16.39 12.09 6.62
N ASP A 84 -15.16 11.56 6.75
CA ASP A 84 -13.94 12.34 6.85
C ASP A 84 -13.47 12.74 5.44
N ALA A 85 -13.65 14.01 5.07
CA ALA A 85 -13.26 14.55 3.77
C ALA A 85 -11.75 14.38 3.49
N TRP A 86 -10.90 14.34 4.52
CA TRP A 86 -9.47 14.07 4.35
C TRP A 86 -9.21 12.63 3.91
N ALA A 87 -10.07 11.69 4.29
CA ALA A 87 -9.96 10.30 3.86
C ALA A 87 -10.19 10.19 2.34
N ALA A 88 -11.06 11.00 1.73
CA ALA A 88 -11.22 11.03 0.27
C ALA A 88 -9.92 11.44 -0.47
N VAL A 89 -9.16 12.38 0.10
CA VAL A 89 -7.85 12.79 -0.45
C VAL A 89 -6.88 11.61 -0.42
N TRP A 90 -6.83 10.88 0.70
CA TRP A 90 -5.96 9.71 0.84
C TRP A 90 -6.36 8.53 -0.05
N VAL A 91 -7.64 8.41 -0.44
CA VAL A 91 -8.05 7.46 -1.48
C VAL A 91 -7.35 7.78 -2.79
N VAL A 92 -7.39 9.05 -3.22
CA VAL A 92 -6.75 9.48 -4.47
C VAL A 92 -5.23 9.25 -4.42
N VAL A 93 -4.58 9.63 -3.32
CA VAL A 93 -3.13 9.40 -3.11
C VAL A 93 -2.80 7.91 -3.20
N GLY A 94 -3.56 7.05 -2.52
CA GLY A 94 -3.36 5.60 -2.55
C GLY A 94 -3.52 5.02 -3.96
N LEU A 95 -4.55 5.44 -4.70
CA LEU A 95 -4.79 4.99 -6.08
C LEU A 95 -3.67 5.43 -7.03
N LEU A 96 -3.18 6.66 -6.91
CA LEU A 96 -2.06 7.15 -7.72
C LEU A 96 -0.79 6.35 -7.44
N PHE A 97 -0.51 6.05 -6.17
CA PHE A 97 0.68 5.27 -5.79
C PHE A 97 0.56 3.80 -6.24
N ALA A 98 -0.64 3.21 -6.13
CA ALA A 98 -0.89 1.88 -6.63
C ALA A 98 -0.75 1.80 -8.15
N GLY A 99 -1.30 2.80 -8.86
CA GLY A 99 -1.18 2.94 -10.30
C GLY A 99 0.27 3.12 -10.74
N TYR A 100 1.07 3.88 -9.99
CA TYR A 100 2.51 4.01 -10.24
C TYR A 100 3.23 2.66 -10.15
N GLY A 101 2.90 1.83 -9.17
CA GLY A 101 3.38 0.44 -9.11
C GLY A 101 3.00 -0.33 -10.37
N LEU A 102 1.74 -0.26 -10.80
CA LEU A 102 1.30 -0.94 -12.02
C LEU A 102 2.04 -0.47 -13.28
N LEU A 103 2.39 0.82 -13.36
CA LEU A 103 3.18 1.38 -14.46
C LEU A 103 4.61 0.84 -14.47
N ILE A 104 5.24 0.69 -13.30
CA ILE A 104 6.56 0.05 -13.18
C ILE A 104 6.46 -1.40 -13.66
N PHE A 105 5.47 -2.16 -13.18
CA PHE A 105 5.26 -3.55 -13.58
C PHE A 105 5.14 -3.69 -15.10
N ARG A 106 4.37 -2.80 -15.73
CA ARG A 106 4.17 -2.81 -17.18
C ARG A 106 5.47 -2.51 -17.93
N ARG A 107 6.22 -1.49 -17.52
CA ARG A 107 7.53 -1.16 -18.11
C ARG A 107 8.53 -2.31 -18.01
N ASP A 108 8.59 -2.95 -16.84
CA ASP A 108 9.45 -4.10 -16.60
C ASP A 108 9.02 -5.31 -17.47
N SER A 109 7.71 -5.49 -17.67
CA SER A 109 7.15 -6.58 -18.51
C SER A 109 7.36 -6.35 -20.01
N ASP A 110 7.31 -5.10 -20.46
CA ASP A 110 7.47 -4.70 -21.86
C ASP A 110 8.97 -4.64 -22.28
N GLY A 111 9.91 -4.89 -21.34
CA GLY A 111 11.34 -4.92 -21.62
C GLY A 111 11.99 -3.53 -21.78
N GLU A 112 11.27 -2.46 -21.45
CA GLU A 112 11.80 -1.10 -21.40
C GLU A 112 12.70 -0.97 -20.17
N THR A 113 13.97 -1.35 -20.32
CA THR A 113 14.99 -1.08 -19.31
C THR A 113 15.20 0.44 -19.20
N PRO A 114 15.09 1.04 -18.00
CA PRO A 114 15.41 2.45 -17.83
C PRO A 114 16.91 2.66 -18.03
N THR A 115 17.26 3.48 -19.03
CA THR A 115 18.59 4.09 -19.19
C THR A 115 18.91 5.05 -18.05
#